data_AF-A7E5D9-F1
#
_entry.id   AF-A7E5D9-F1
#
_cell.length_a   1.000
_cell.length_b   1.000
_cell.length_c   1.000
_cell.angle_alpha   90.00
_cell.angle_beta   90.00
_cell.angle_gamma   90.00
#
_symmetry.space_group_name_H-M   'P 1'
#
loop_
_entity.id
_entity.type
_entity.pdbx_description
1 polymer ?
#
loop_
_entity_poly.entity_id
_entity_poly.type
_entity_poly.pdbx_seq_one_letter_code
_entity_poly.pdbx_strand_id
1 'polypeptide(L)'
;MKSTYFLSGAAIVSAVSALATPQLSVEKRAGVDGLPSDGIVSNGVAFGFLPSDGYQVASPAYTMSQINSKLGGKASTYGWYAQITSSTFDGSQLLERLDDIVASGAVFQPAVMPYIQFSQVSSSVASQVASVLEQFTAKGVEVWLRFGHEMNYYVTSGTYHGTADEFVTAWKNIHAAVSSNPKIKMYWSPNVDTSDAPVAPYWPGASYVDIVGVDCYPSSDSALSSSAFSNCYSNFYKTYSAAYNIPFAIGETGWIAPFHYSQEYSTNYH
;
A
#
# COMPACT_ATOMS: atom_id res chain seq x y z
N MET A 1 3.32 80.15 -9.39
CA MET A 1 2.38 79.02 -9.47
C MET A 1 3.14 77.81 -9.99
N LYS A 2 3.08 76.69 -9.24
CA LYS A 2 3.04 75.25 -9.64
C LYS A 2 3.90 74.78 -10.83
N SER A 3 4.56 73.63 -10.85
CA SER A 3 4.76 72.52 -9.92
C SER A 3 5.76 71.59 -10.61
N THR A 4 6.79 71.14 -9.91
CA THR A 4 7.69 70.06 -10.32
C THR A 4 6.96 68.73 -10.14
N TYR A 5 6.91 67.86 -11.15
CA TYR A 5 6.41 66.49 -11.02
C TYR A 5 7.57 65.50 -11.05
N PHE A 6 7.82 64.88 -9.90
CA PHE A 6 8.59 63.64 -9.76
C PHE A 6 7.70 62.47 -10.21
N LEU A 7 8.17 61.67 -11.16
CA LEU A 7 7.61 60.35 -11.46
C LEU A 7 8.34 59.31 -10.60
N SER A 8 7.75 58.96 -9.46
CA SER A 8 8.14 57.80 -8.66
C SER A 8 7.47 56.54 -9.24
N GLY A 9 8.27 55.63 -9.80
CA GLY A 9 7.80 54.30 -10.19
C GLY A 9 7.49 53.45 -8.95
N ALA A 10 6.23 53.11 -8.75
CA ALA A 10 5.81 52.16 -7.73
C ALA A 10 5.96 50.73 -8.27
N ALA A 11 6.88 49.96 -7.70
CA ALA A 11 6.93 48.52 -7.90
C ALA A 11 5.82 47.86 -7.07
N ILE A 12 4.86 47.24 -7.75
CA ILE A 12 3.84 46.41 -7.11
C ILE A 12 4.49 45.06 -6.81
N VAL A 13 4.89 44.86 -5.55
CA VAL A 13 5.29 43.53 -5.05
C VAL A 13 4.02 42.85 -4.55
N SER A 14 3.46 41.95 -5.36
CA SER A 14 2.43 41.02 -4.89
C SER A 14 3.08 40.02 -3.94
N ALA A 15 2.93 40.25 -2.64
CA ALA A 15 3.24 39.25 -1.62
C ALA A 15 2.22 38.12 -1.71
N VAL A 16 2.63 36.98 -2.26
CA VAL A 16 1.89 35.73 -2.10
C VAL A 16 2.13 35.28 -0.66
N SER A 17 1.16 35.53 0.22
CA SER A 17 1.14 34.93 1.55
C SER A 17 1.00 33.42 1.37
N ALA A 18 2.12 32.71 1.36
CA ALA A 18 2.13 31.27 1.55
C ALA A 18 1.50 31.03 2.93
N LEU A 19 0.28 30.49 2.95
CA LEU A 19 -0.30 29.91 4.14
C LEU A 19 0.68 28.83 4.59
N ALA A 20 1.42 29.11 5.66
CA ALA A 20 2.26 28.12 6.31
C ALA A 20 1.32 27.03 6.82
N THR A 21 1.22 25.93 6.07
CA THR A 21 0.62 24.69 6.55
C THR A 21 1.35 24.36 7.86
N PRO A 22 0.64 24.10 8.96
CA PRO A 22 1.28 23.68 10.20
C PRO A 22 2.20 22.50 9.89
N GLN A 23 3.51 22.72 10.04
CA GLN A 23 4.50 21.66 9.89
C GLN A 23 4.33 20.77 11.13
N LEU A 24 3.42 19.80 11.03
CA LEU A 24 3.31 18.75 12.02
C LEU A 24 4.69 18.11 12.15
N SER A 25 5.20 18.05 13.38
CA SER A 25 6.39 17.26 13.68
C SER A 25 6.05 15.79 13.39
N VAL A 26 6.41 15.32 12.20
CA VAL A 26 6.34 13.90 11.87
C VAL A 26 7.42 13.23 12.70
N GLU A 27 7.03 12.55 13.78
CA GLU A 27 7.94 11.63 14.44
C GLU A 27 8.24 10.50 13.47
N LYS A 28 9.40 10.58 12.82
CA LYS A 28 9.92 9.49 12.00
C LYS A 28 10.07 8.27 12.91
N ARG A 29 9.27 7.23 12.66
CA ARG A 29 9.41 5.92 13.31
C ARG A 29 10.73 5.28 12.86
N ALA A 30 11.01 4.04 13.27
CA ALA A 30 12.07 3.27 12.63
C ALA A 30 11.99 3.42 11.10
N GLY A 31 13.12 3.60 10.41
CA GLY A 31 13.09 3.65 8.96
C GLY A 31 12.65 2.30 8.40
N VAL A 32 11.77 2.28 7.40
CA VAL A 32 11.76 1.17 6.45
C VAL A 32 12.71 1.58 5.34
N ASP A 33 13.83 0.89 5.27
CA ASP A 33 14.78 1.10 4.19
C ASP A 33 14.20 0.56 2.86
N GLY A 34 14.76 1.01 1.74
CA GLY A 34 14.48 0.44 0.42
C GLY A 34 13.46 1.19 -0.45
N LEU A 35 12.77 2.22 0.07
CA LEU A 35 12.00 3.12 -0.80
C LEU A 35 12.91 3.87 -1.78
N PRO A 36 12.51 4.02 -3.06
CA PRO A 36 13.32 4.71 -4.05
C PRO A 36 13.43 6.21 -3.73
N SER A 37 14.63 6.77 -3.86
CA SER A 37 14.89 8.19 -3.59
C SER A 37 14.25 9.15 -4.60
N ASP A 38 13.90 8.64 -5.78
CA ASP A 38 13.24 9.36 -6.87
C ASP A 38 11.75 9.00 -7.02
N GLY A 39 11.20 8.27 -6.04
CA GLY A 39 9.77 8.00 -5.93
C GLY A 39 8.98 9.25 -5.54
N ILE A 40 7.70 9.31 -5.95
CA ILE A 40 6.83 10.42 -5.66
C ILE A 40 6.48 10.42 -4.16
N VAL A 41 6.76 11.55 -3.51
CA VAL A 41 6.53 11.77 -2.09
C VAL A 41 5.75 13.08 -1.94
N SER A 42 4.68 13.06 -1.14
CA SER A 42 3.95 14.28 -0.77
C SER A 42 3.77 14.31 0.75
N ASN A 43 4.12 15.43 1.38
CA ASN A 43 4.08 15.60 2.84
C ASN A 43 4.79 14.48 3.62
N GLY A 44 5.90 13.96 3.07
CA GLY A 44 6.66 12.87 3.68
C GLY A 44 6.04 11.48 3.53
N VAL A 45 4.95 11.34 2.76
CA VAL A 45 4.31 10.07 2.43
C VAL A 45 4.70 9.66 1.02
N ALA A 46 5.31 8.48 0.89
CA ALA A 46 5.60 7.86 -0.39
C ALA A 46 4.31 7.24 -0.98
N PHE A 47 4.08 7.42 -2.28
CA PHE A 47 2.91 6.87 -2.95
C PHE A 47 3.30 5.75 -3.91
N GLY A 48 2.51 4.68 -3.93
CA GLY A 48 2.60 3.62 -4.92
C GLY A 48 1.23 3.11 -5.32
N PHE A 49 1.21 2.13 -6.22
CA PHE A 49 -0.01 1.73 -6.90
C PHE A 49 -0.05 0.22 -7.09
N LEU A 50 -1.27 -0.30 -7.10
CA LEU A 50 -1.58 -1.61 -7.65
C LEU A 50 -2.10 -1.39 -9.08
N PRO A 51 -1.32 -1.71 -10.13
CA PRO A 51 -1.80 -1.54 -11.49
C PRO A 51 -3.00 -2.44 -11.77
N SER A 52 -3.92 -1.99 -12.62
CA SER A 52 -5.01 -2.86 -13.07
C SER A 52 -4.45 -3.98 -13.94
N ASP A 53 -4.97 -5.20 -13.78
CA ASP A 53 -4.69 -6.35 -14.62
C ASP A 53 -5.53 -6.39 -15.90
N GLY A 54 -6.53 -5.52 -16.02
CA GLY A 54 -7.48 -5.47 -17.12
C GLY A 54 -8.50 -6.62 -17.14
N TYR A 55 -8.54 -7.46 -16.11
CA TYR A 55 -9.40 -8.63 -16.08
C TYR A 55 -10.73 -8.34 -15.39
N GLN A 56 -11.83 -8.59 -16.10
CA GLN A 56 -13.21 -8.41 -15.59
C GLN A 56 -13.53 -7.02 -15.00
N VAL A 57 -12.75 -6.01 -15.37
CA VAL A 57 -12.93 -4.60 -14.95
C VAL A 57 -12.99 -3.69 -16.16
N ALA A 58 -13.52 -2.48 -15.98
CA ALA A 58 -13.65 -1.50 -17.05
C ALA A 58 -12.31 -0.86 -17.46
N SER A 59 -11.29 -0.93 -16.60
CA SER A 59 -9.94 -0.40 -16.89
C SER A 59 -9.11 -1.41 -17.68
N PRO A 60 -8.27 -0.97 -18.63
CA PRO A 60 -7.30 -1.86 -19.27
C PRO A 60 -6.16 -2.22 -18.32
N ALA A 61 -5.36 -3.21 -18.72
CA ALA A 61 -4.10 -3.50 -18.03
C ALA A 61 -3.12 -2.32 -18.16
N TYR A 62 -2.49 -1.96 -17.04
CA TYR A 62 -1.49 -0.88 -17.02
C TYR A 62 -0.13 -1.40 -16.54
N THR A 63 0.93 -0.94 -17.19
CA THR A 63 2.30 -1.00 -16.68
C THR A 63 2.54 0.15 -15.69
N MET A 64 3.53 -0.02 -14.81
CA MET A 64 3.91 1.08 -13.92
C MET A 64 4.46 2.29 -14.70
N SER A 65 5.12 2.08 -15.85
CA SER A 65 5.56 3.19 -16.71
C SER A 65 4.38 4.03 -17.23
N GLN A 66 3.25 3.41 -17.57
CA GLN A 66 2.06 4.14 -18.02
C GLN A 66 1.47 4.96 -16.88
N ILE A 67 1.40 4.40 -15.67
CA ILE A 67 0.96 5.12 -14.46
C ILE A 67 1.88 6.31 -14.18
N ASN A 68 3.20 6.08 -14.15
CA ASN A 68 4.22 7.11 -13.92
C ASN A 68 4.12 8.27 -14.92
N SER A 69 3.83 7.97 -16.19
CA SER A 69 3.64 8.99 -17.24
C SER A 69 2.47 9.93 -16.96
N LYS A 70 1.41 9.45 -16.30
CA LYS A 70 0.24 10.24 -15.91
C LYS A 70 0.46 11.01 -14.61
N LEU A 71 1.24 10.45 -13.69
CA LEU A 71 1.60 11.10 -12.43
C LEU A 71 2.64 12.22 -12.61
N GLY A 72 3.47 12.13 -13.65
CA GLY A 72 4.63 13.02 -13.81
C GLY A 72 5.80 12.67 -12.88
N GLY A 73 5.82 11.47 -12.31
CA GLY A 73 6.82 10.98 -11.36
C GLY A 73 6.77 9.46 -11.21
N LYS A 74 7.76 8.87 -10.54
CA LYS A 74 7.81 7.42 -10.32
C LYS A 74 6.99 7.02 -9.10
N ALA A 75 6.20 5.96 -9.21
CA ALA A 75 5.63 5.28 -8.05
C ALA A 75 6.76 4.76 -7.14
N SER A 76 6.56 4.91 -5.83
CA SER A 76 7.50 4.42 -4.82
C SER A 76 7.30 2.94 -4.51
N THR A 77 6.08 2.43 -4.68
CA THR A 77 5.74 1.01 -4.47
C THR A 77 4.87 0.45 -5.59
N TYR A 78 4.92 -0.86 -5.77
CA TYR A 78 4.18 -1.65 -6.76
C TYR A 78 3.44 -2.77 -6.04
N GLY A 79 2.10 -2.76 -6.05
CA GLY A 79 1.28 -3.85 -5.52
C GLY A 79 0.92 -4.91 -6.56
N TRP A 80 0.86 -6.18 -6.17
CA TRP A 80 0.32 -7.27 -7.01
C TRP A 80 -0.14 -8.45 -6.17
N TYR A 81 -0.99 -9.32 -6.72
CA TYR A 81 -1.53 -10.50 -6.04
C TYR A 81 -0.99 -11.82 -6.60
N ALA A 82 -0.90 -12.83 -5.74
CA ALA A 82 -0.79 -14.22 -6.15
C ALA A 82 -1.49 -15.13 -5.13
N GLN A 83 -1.95 -16.29 -5.58
CA GLN A 83 -2.65 -17.25 -4.73
C GLN A 83 -1.83 -18.53 -4.52
N ILE A 84 -1.83 -19.02 -3.27
CA ILE A 84 -1.40 -20.38 -2.94
C ILE A 84 -2.66 -21.25 -2.94
N THR A 85 -2.82 -22.07 -3.97
CA THR A 85 -4.01 -22.90 -4.18
C THR A 85 -3.79 -24.39 -3.88
N SER A 86 -2.54 -24.77 -3.59
CA SER A 86 -2.15 -26.15 -3.27
C SER A 86 -0.88 -26.17 -2.42
N SER A 87 -0.33 -27.35 -2.16
CA SER A 87 1.00 -27.51 -1.54
C SER A 87 2.17 -27.09 -2.45
N THR A 88 1.87 -26.60 -3.66
CA THR A 88 2.84 -26.04 -4.61
C THR A 88 2.51 -24.59 -4.93
N PHE A 89 3.55 -23.75 -4.97
CA PHE A 89 3.52 -22.34 -5.33
C PHE A 89 4.69 -22.05 -6.28
N ASP A 90 4.38 -21.82 -7.57
CA ASP A 90 5.39 -21.54 -8.60
C ASP A 90 5.67 -20.04 -8.79
N GLY A 91 4.83 -19.18 -8.19
CA GLY A 91 4.96 -17.74 -8.27
C GLY A 91 4.62 -17.13 -9.63
N SER A 92 4.08 -17.90 -10.58
CA SER A 92 3.81 -17.46 -11.96
C SER A 92 3.07 -16.13 -12.03
N GLN A 93 2.06 -15.94 -11.17
CA GLN A 93 1.28 -14.70 -11.09
C GLN A 93 2.09 -13.47 -10.67
N LEU A 94 3.11 -13.64 -9.82
CA LEU A 94 4.05 -12.56 -9.49
C LEU A 94 5.07 -12.39 -10.60
N LEU A 95 5.63 -13.50 -11.10
CA LEU A 95 6.72 -13.51 -12.08
C LEU A 95 6.31 -12.94 -13.45
N GLU A 96 5.03 -13.00 -13.80
CA GLU A 96 4.49 -12.30 -14.98
C GLU A 96 4.75 -10.78 -14.93
N ARG A 97 4.85 -10.20 -13.73
CA ARG A 97 5.14 -8.76 -13.54
C ARG A 97 6.61 -8.46 -13.28
N LEU A 98 7.49 -9.45 -13.29
CA LEU A 98 8.90 -9.30 -12.89
C LEU A 98 9.61 -8.16 -13.64
N ASP A 99 9.52 -8.15 -14.97
CA ASP A 99 10.22 -7.14 -15.76
C ASP A 99 9.65 -5.73 -15.56
N ASP A 100 8.33 -5.57 -15.41
CA ASP A 100 7.72 -4.26 -15.14
C ASP A 100 8.07 -3.75 -13.73
N ILE A 101 8.06 -4.64 -12.74
CA ILE A 101 8.49 -4.32 -11.37
C ILE A 101 9.96 -3.88 -11.35
N VAL A 102 10.84 -4.63 -12.01
CA VAL A 102 12.27 -4.29 -12.09
C VAL A 102 12.48 -2.95 -12.82
N ALA A 103 11.81 -2.75 -13.96
CA ALA A 103 11.91 -1.51 -14.74
C ALA A 103 11.37 -0.30 -13.99
N SER A 104 10.36 -0.49 -13.12
CA SER A 104 9.77 0.59 -12.33
C SER A 104 10.74 1.18 -11.29
N GLY A 105 11.62 0.35 -10.72
CA GLY A 105 12.47 0.71 -9.58
C GLY A 105 11.72 0.89 -8.25
N ALA A 106 10.43 0.53 -8.21
CA ALA A 106 9.60 0.62 -7.02
C ALA A 106 9.86 -0.55 -6.06
N VAL A 107 9.51 -0.36 -4.79
CA VAL A 107 9.42 -1.48 -3.83
C VAL A 107 8.26 -2.38 -4.21
N PHE A 108 8.49 -3.69 -4.33
CA PHE A 108 7.43 -4.64 -4.62
C PHE A 108 6.67 -5.01 -3.35
N GLN A 109 5.34 -4.91 -3.39
CA GLN A 109 4.43 -5.24 -2.30
C GLN A 109 3.50 -6.40 -2.69
N PRO A 110 4.02 -7.64 -2.81
CA PRO A 110 3.19 -8.79 -3.18
C PRO A 110 2.24 -9.17 -2.05
N ALA A 111 0.96 -9.25 -2.37
CA ALA A 111 -0.07 -9.86 -1.54
C ALA A 111 -0.19 -11.35 -1.93
N VAL A 112 0.49 -12.22 -1.17
CA VAL A 112 0.45 -13.68 -1.36
C VAL A 112 -0.69 -14.25 -0.52
N MET A 113 -1.74 -14.74 -1.19
CA MET A 113 -3.02 -15.12 -0.61
C MET A 113 -3.11 -16.64 -0.40
N PRO A 114 -3.21 -17.15 0.84
CA PRO A 114 -3.38 -18.57 1.10
C PRO A 114 -4.84 -19.00 0.90
N TYR A 115 -5.17 -19.57 -0.26
CA TYR A 115 -6.48 -20.17 -0.54
C TYR A 115 -6.59 -21.61 -0.02
N ILE A 116 -5.46 -22.19 0.40
CA ILE A 116 -5.40 -23.42 1.18
C ILE A 116 -5.67 -23.15 2.67
N GLN A 117 -5.86 -24.21 3.47
CA GLN A 117 -5.92 -24.06 4.93
C GLN A 117 -4.63 -23.41 5.44
N PHE A 118 -4.71 -22.50 6.41
CA PHE A 118 -3.51 -21.92 7.03
C PHE A 118 -2.56 -22.99 7.59
N SER A 119 -3.08 -24.08 8.16
CA SER A 119 -2.26 -25.21 8.65
C SER A 119 -1.52 -25.97 7.55
N GLN A 120 -1.90 -25.80 6.27
CA GLN A 120 -1.21 -26.39 5.12
C GLN A 120 -0.07 -25.51 4.60
N VAL A 121 0.07 -24.27 5.08
CA VAL A 121 1.23 -23.42 4.81
C VAL A 121 2.42 -23.91 5.65
N SER A 122 2.95 -25.06 5.25
CA SER A 122 4.13 -25.69 5.84
C SER A 122 5.40 -24.91 5.55
N SER A 123 6.50 -25.28 6.21
CA SER A 123 7.84 -24.76 5.88
C SER A 123 8.24 -25.01 4.41
N SER A 124 7.74 -26.09 3.78
CA SER A 124 7.97 -26.36 2.36
C SER A 124 7.26 -25.34 1.46
N VAL A 125 5.98 -25.06 1.71
CA VAL A 125 5.22 -24.02 0.98
C VAL A 125 5.85 -22.65 1.21
N ALA A 126 6.23 -22.34 2.46
CA ALA A 126 6.89 -21.09 2.78
C ALA A 126 8.24 -20.91 2.06
N SER A 127 9.02 -21.99 1.92
CA SER A 127 10.28 -21.97 1.17
C SER A 127 10.07 -21.74 -0.33
N GLN A 128 8.97 -22.22 -0.90
CA GLN A 128 8.62 -21.94 -2.30
C GLN A 128 8.28 -20.46 -2.49
N VAL A 129 7.50 -19.87 -1.57
CA VAL A 129 7.24 -18.42 -1.56
C VAL A 129 8.55 -17.64 -1.48
N ALA A 130 9.43 -17.98 -0.54
CA ALA A 130 10.74 -17.33 -0.41
C ALA A 130 11.57 -17.43 -1.71
N SER A 131 11.64 -18.61 -2.33
CA SER A 131 12.38 -18.82 -3.58
C SER A 131 11.84 -17.96 -4.75
N VAL A 132 10.53 -17.77 -4.83
CA VAL A 132 9.92 -16.86 -5.82
C VAL A 132 10.34 -15.41 -5.54
N LEU A 133 10.23 -14.95 -4.29
CA LEU A 133 10.60 -13.58 -3.92
C LEU A 133 12.10 -13.31 -4.11
N GLU A 134 12.94 -14.31 -3.90
CA GLU A 134 14.38 -14.23 -4.15
C GLU A 134 14.71 -13.86 -5.60
N GLN A 135 13.89 -14.29 -6.58
CA GLN A 135 14.07 -13.90 -7.98
C GLN A 135 13.94 -12.39 -8.21
N PHE A 136 13.09 -11.71 -7.44
CA PHE A 136 12.98 -10.24 -7.45
C PHE A 136 14.19 -9.61 -6.76
N THR A 137 14.54 -10.08 -5.57
CA THR A 137 15.66 -9.50 -4.81
C THR A 137 17.02 -9.67 -5.49
N ALA A 138 17.20 -10.77 -6.24
CA ALA A 138 18.37 -11.03 -7.09
C ALA A 138 18.52 -10.01 -8.23
N LYS A 139 17.41 -9.40 -8.66
CA LYS A 139 17.38 -8.29 -9.63
C LYS A 139 17.43 -6.91 -8.97
N GLY A 140 17.68 -6.85 -7.67
CA GLY A 140 17.85 -5.61 -6.94
C GLY A 140 16.60 -5.10 -6.23
N VAL A 141 15.43 -5.69 -6.47
CA VAL A 141 14.12 -5.22 -5.97
C VAL A 141 14.00 -5.43 -4.46
N GLU A 142 13.57 -4.40 -3.74
CA GLU A 142 13.12 -4.51 -2.34
C GLU A 142 11.69 -5.07 -2.31
N VAL A 143 11.39 -5.98 -1.39
CA VAL A 143 10.10 -6.66 -1.27
C VAL A 143 9.49 -6.42 0.10
N TRP A 144 8.27 -5.93 0.18
CA TRP A 144 7.45 -5.91 1.40
C TRP A 144 6.30 -6.91 1.26
N LEU A 145 6.52 -8.13 1.75
CA LEU A 145 5.59 -9.25 1.60
C LEU A 145 4.35 -9.08 2.48
N ARG A 146 3.18 -8.98 1.85
CA ARG A 146 1.86 -8.94 2.48
C ARG A 146 1.21 -10.33 2.47
N PHE A 147 1.87 -11.32 3.08
CA PHE A 147 1.35 -12.68 3.16
C PHE A 147 0.02 -12.73 3.94
N GLY A 148 -1.03 -13.25 3.32
CA GLY A 148 -2.35 -13.37 3.93
C GLY A 148 -2.94 -12.03 4.37
N HIS A 149 -2.73 -10.95 3.61
CA HIS A 149 -3.40 -9.65 3.85
C HIS A 149 -4.90 -9.82 4.07
N GLU A 150 -5.47 -8.92 4.88
CA GLU A 150 -6.88 -8.92 5.28
C GLU A 150 -7.39 -10.25 5.87
N MET A 151 -6.52 -11.01 6.52
CA MET A 151 -6.89 -12.31 7.10
C MET A 151 -8.13 -12.26 8.00
N ASN A 152 -8.31 -11.19 8.78
CA ASN A 152 -9.47 -10.99 9.65
C ASN A 152 -10.79 -10.89 8.85
N TYR A 153 -10.77 -10.30 7.67
CA TYR A 153 -11.93 -10.20 6.79
C TYR A 153 -12.12 -11.45 5.94
N TYR A 154 -11.05 -11.97 5.31
CA TYR A 154 -11.13 -13.09 4.40
C TYR A 154 -11.46 -14.42 5.07
N VAL A 155 -11.16 -14.59 6.36
CA VAL A 155 -11.68 -15.73 7.13
C VAL A 155 -13.19 -15.60 7.31
N THR A 156 -13.70 -14.41 7.62
CA THR A 156 -15.15 -14.16 7.78
C THR A 156 -15.92 -14.28 6.47
N SER A 157 -15.36 -13.83 5.35
CA SER A 157 -15.98 -13.97 4.02
C SER A 157 -15.86 -15.38 3.42
N GLY A 158 -15.02 -16.23 4.01
CA GLY A 158 -14.78 -17.61 3.57
C GLY A 158 -13.79 -17.74 2.41
N THR A 159 -13.01 -16.71 2.10
CA THR A 159 -11.93 -16.78 1.10
C THR A 159 -10.68 -17.47 1.67
N TYR A 160 -10.36 -17.21 2.94
CA TYR A 160 -9.32 -17.92 3.67
C TYR A 160 -9.94 -18.92 4.64
N HIS A 161 -9.15 -19.93 5.00
CA HIS A 161 -9.63 -21.02 5.83
C HIS A 161 -8.65 -21.41 6.94
N GLY A 162 -9.19 -21.61 8.13
CA GLY A 162 -8.43 -21.97 9.32
C GLY A 162 -8.70 -21.02 10.49
N THR A 163 -7.97 -21.23 11.57
CA THR A 163 -8.04 -20.43 12.80
C THR A 163 -6.95 -19.35 12.83
N ALA A 164 -7.09 -18.38 13.73
CA ALA A 164 -6.08 -17.35 13.95
C ALA A 164 -4.72 -17.94 14.40
N ASP A 165 -4.72 -19.00 15.22
CA ASP A 165 -3.49 -19.69 15.63
C ASP A 165 -2.78 -20.38 14.46
N GLU A 166 -3.56 -20.97 13.54
CA GLU A 166 -3.02 -21.53 12.31
C GLU A 166 -2.44 -20.44 11.40
N PHE A 167 -3.10 -19.29 11.30
CA PHE A 167 -2.56 -18.13 10.57
C PHE A 167 -1.23 -17.66 11.18
N VAL A 168 -1.15 -17.51 12.50
CA VAL A 168 0.09 -17.09 13.18
C VAL A 168 1.21 -18.11 12.96
N THR A 169 0.88 -19.40 12.92
CA THR A 169 1.84 -20.46 12.59
C THR A 169 2.32 -20.35 11.14
N ALA A 170 1.39 -20.17 10.18
CA ALA A 170 1.71 -19.96 8.77
C ALA A 170 2.60 -18.71 8.56
N TRP A 171 2.26 -17.60 9.22
CA TRP A 171 3.05 -16.37 9.20
C TRP A 171 4.48 -16.60 9.67
N LYS A 172 4.66 -17.33 10.77
CA LYS A 172 5.99 -17.65 11.31
C LYS A 172 6.79 -18.56 10.39
N ASN A 173 6.14 -19.49 9.70
CA ASN A 173 6.80 -20.31 8.66
C ASN A 173 7.32 -19.43 7.51
N ILE A 174 6.50 -18.49 7.03
CA ILE A 174 6.89 -17.52 5.98
C ILE A 174 8.03 -16.63 6.46
N HIS A 175 7.90 -16.02 7.64
CA HIS A 175 8.95 -15.21 8.24
C HIS A 175 10.27 -15.98 8.34
N ALA A 176 10.25 -17.21 8.87
CA ALA A 176 11.45 -18.05 8.96
C ALA A 176 12.10 -18.29 7.59
N ALA A 177 11.30 -18.58 6.56
CA ALA A 177 11.77 -18.84 5.20
C ALA A 177 12.43 -17.62 4.54
N VAL A 178 11.98 -16.39 4.84
CA VAL A 178 12.52 -15.17 4.21
C VAL A 178 13.56 -14.44 5.07
N SER A 179 13.68 -14.77 6.36
CA SER A 179 14.46 -14.01 7.36
C SER A 179 15.95 -13.85 7.05
N SER A 180 16.54 -14.72 6.24
CA SER A 180 17.95 -14.62 5.83
C SER A 180 18.18 -13.58 4.72
N ASN A 181 17.13 -13.14 4.02
CA ASN A 181 17.20 -12.18 2.94
C ASN A 181 16.80 -10.78 3.44
N PRO A 182 17.75 -9.84 3.62
CA PRO A 182 17.46 -8.55 4.24
C PRO A 182 16.57 -7.63 3.37
N LYS A 183 16.38 -7.96 2.09
CA LYS A 183 15.52 -7.21 1.15
C LYS A 183 14.05 -7.62 1.19
N ILE A 184 13.71 -8.65 1.97
CA ILE A 184 12.33 -9.09 2.14
C ILE A 184 11.87 -8.67 3.54
N LYS A 185 10.88 -7.79 3.58
CA LYS A 185 10.23 -7.32 4.81
C LYS A 185 8.88 -7.99 4.98
N MET A 186 8.57 -8.41 6.20
CA MET A 186 7.27 -8.96 6.57
C MET A 186 6.30 -7.81 6.89
N TYR A 187 5.32 -7.59 6.01
CA TYR A 187 4.35 -6.52 6.10
C TYR A 187 2.97 -7.05 6.52
N TRP A 188 2.62 -6.88 7.79
CA TRP A 188 1.33 -7.30 8.35
C TRP A 188 0.25 -6.25 8.10
N SER A 189 -0.70 -6.57 7.23
CA SER A 189 -1.79 -5.67 6.81
C SER A 189 -3.16 -6.36 6.89
N PRO A 190 -3.83 -6.37 8.06
CA PRO A 190 -5.24 -6.75 8.15
C PRO A 190 -6.17 -5.72 7.49
N ASN A 191 -7.46 -6.08 7.38
CA ASN A 191 -8.54 -5.13 7.12
C ASN A 191 -8.90 -4.38 8.43
N VAL A 192 -9.80 -3.41 8.37
CA VAL A 192 -10.27 -2.64 9.52
C VAL A 192 -10.76 -3.55 10.65
N ASP A 193 -10.38 -3.22 11.88
CA ASP A 193 -10.76 -3.94 13.09
C ASP A 193 -12.24 -3.72 13.43
N THR A 194 -13.00 -4.81 13.50
CA THR A 194 -14.45 -4.80 13.81
C THR A 194 -14.80 -5.93 14.77
N SER A 195 -16.01 -5.92 15.33
CA SER A 195 -16.49 -7.03 16.18
C SER A 195 -16.53 -8.37 15.46
N ASP A 196 -16.82 -8.35 14.16
CA ASP A 196 -17.07 -9.56 13.35
C ASP A 196 -15.80 -10.02 12.61
N ALA A 197 -14.80 -9.15 12.49
CA ALA A 197 -13.50 -9.41 11.91
C ALA A 197 -12.39 -8.82 12.80
N PRO A 198 -12.20 -9.34 14.03
CA PRO A 198 -11.25 -8.78 14.97
C PRO A 198 -9.80 -9.02 14.51
N VAL A 199 -8.96 -8.01 14.66
CA VAL A 199 -7.56 -8.04 14.23
C VAL A 199 -6.65 -8.76 15.24
N ALA A 200 -6.87 -8.51 16.54
CA ALA A 200 -5.97 -8.92 17.60
C ALA A 200 -5.59 -10.42 17.62
N PRO A 201 -6.50 -11.38 17.36
CA PRO A 201 -6.16 -12.81 17.34
C PRO A 201 -5.09 -13.19 16.29
N TYR A 202 -4.96 -12.42 15.21
CA TYR A 202 -4.05 -12.72 14.10
C TYR A 202 -2.66 -12.09 14.25
N TRP A 203 -2.37 -11.39 15.36
CA TRP A 203 -1.09 -10.73 15.58
C TRP A 203 0.03 -11.75 15.86
N PRO A 204 1.06 -11.86 15.00
CA PRO A 204 2.12 -12.86 15.18
C PRO A 204 3.16 -12.48 16.23
N GLY A 205 3.15 -11.23 16.71
CA GLY A 205 4.14 -10.64 17.60
C GLY A 205 5.13 -9.72 16.88
N ALA A 206 5.59 -8.66 17.56
CA ALA A 206 6.44 -7.63 16.97
C ALA A 206 7.76 -8.15 16.39
N SER A 207 8.32 -9.24 16.92
CA SER A 207 9.55 -9.85 16.41
C SER A 207 9.41 -10.55 15.06
N TYR A 208 8.18 -10.66 14.52
CA TYR A 208 7.89 -11.32 13.25
C TYR A 208 7.36 -10.34 12.19
N VAL A 209 7.42 -9.03 12.45
CA VAL A 209 6.81 -7.99 11.61
C VAL A 209 7.77 -6.82 11.45
N ASP A 210 8.07 -6.47 10.21
CA ASP A 210 8.92 -5.33 9.86
C ASP A 210 8.10 -4.07 9.58
N ILE A 211 6.84 -4.23 9.13
CA ILE A 211 5.93 -3.15 8.75
C ILE A 211 4.52 -3.53 9.17
N VAL A 212 3.77 -2.59 9.72
CA VAL A 212 2.34 -2.76 10.03
C VAL A 212 1.48 -1.82 9.20
N GLY A 213 0.26 -2.24 8.88
CA GLY A 213 -0.66 -1.44 8.08
C GLY A 213 -2.08 -1.92 8.18
N VAL A 214 -2.98 -1.19 7.56
CA VAL A 214 -4.39 -1.58 7.42
C VAL A 214 -4.81 -1.33 5.99
N ASP A 215 -5.64 -2.23 5.49
CA ASP A 215 -6.39 -2.04 4.27
C ASP A 215 -7.74 -1.41 4.65
N CYS A 216 -8.02 -0.22 4.10
CA CYS A 216 -9.25 0.50 4.39
C CYS A 216 -9.74 1.23 3.15
N TYR A 217 -11.00 0.98 2.80
CA TYR A 217 -11.69 1.62 1.69
C TYR A 217 -12.84 2.47 2.26
N PRO A 218 -12.61 3.76 2.54
CA PRO A 218 -13.70 4.63 2.96
C PRO A 218 -14.76 4.70 1.85
N SER A 219 -16.02 4.42 2.20
CA SER A 219 -17.16 4.56 1.29
C SER A 219 -18.08 5.67 1.79
N SER A 220 -18.37 6.66 0.94
CA SER A 220 -19.35 7.71 1.25
C SER A 220 -20.01 8.25 -0.01
N ASP A 221 -21.33 8.47 0.04
CA ASP A 221 -22.09 9.18 -1.01
C ASP A 221 -21.79 10.69 -1.07
N SER A 222 -20.91 11.16 -0.19
CA SER A 222 -20.46 12.54 -0.06
C SER A 222 -18.94 12.61 -0.02
N ALA A 223 -18.36 13.81 -0.04
CA ALA A 223 -16.93 13.99 0.10
C ALA A 223 -16.40 13.31 1.38
N LEU A 224 -15.19 12.74 1.30
CA LEU A 224 -14.52 12.13 2.45
C LEU A 224 -14.52 13.08 3.64
N SER A 225 -15.01 12.61 4.78
CA SER A 225 -14.93 13.39 6.02
C SER A 225 -13.46 13.54 6.44
N SER A 226 -13.15 14.63 7.14
CA SER A 226 -11.83 14.81 7.75
C SER A 226 -11.47 13.72 8.77
N SER A 227 -12.47 12.99 9.28
CA SER A 227 -12.31 11.86 10.19
C SER A 227 -12.07 10.51 9.51
N ALA A 228 -12.26 10.38 8.19
CA ALA A 228 -12.17 9.11 7.48
C ALA A 228 -10.80 8.43 7.70
N PHE A 229 -9.72 9.20 7.58
CA PHE A 229 -8.36 8.70 7.83
C PHE A 229 -8.18 8.21 9.28
N SER A 230 -8.59 9.02 10.26
CA SER A 230 -8.44 8.63 11.67
C SER A 230 -9.30 7.42 12.02
N ASN A 231 -10.46 7.26 11.40
CA ASN A 231 -11.35 6.13 11.64
C ASN A 231 -10.74 4.82 11.12
N CYS A 232 -10.12 4.84 9.95
CA CYS A 232 -9.41 3.68 9.40
C CYS A 232 -8.19 3.30 10.25
N TYR A 233 -7.36 4.28 10.60
CA TYR A 233 -5.97 3.99 10.95
C TYR A 233 -5.57 4.28 12.40
N SER A 234 -6.28 5.17 13.12
CA SER A 234 -5.80 5.71 14.41
C SER A 234 -5.62 4.65 15.49
N ASN A 235 -6.62 3.78 15.68
CA ASN A 235 -6.56 2.75 16.72
C ASN A 235 -5.49 1.72 16.39
N PHE A 236 -5.48 1.20 15.17
CA PHE A 236 -4.46 0.25 14.72
C PHE A 236 -3.05 0.83 14.84
N TYR A 237 -2.85 2.07 14.37
CA TYR A 237 -1.58 2.78 14.46
C TYR A 237 -1.08 2.85 15.90
N LYS A 238 -1.94 3.24 16.86
CA LYS A 238 -1.58 3.32 18.27
C LYS A 238 -1.21 1.94 18.84
N THR A 239 -2.01 0.92 18.52
CA THR A 239 -1.85 -0.43 19.07
C THR A 239 -0.63 -1.18 18.53
N TYR A 240 -0.29 -0.99 17.25
CA TYR A 240 0.75 -1.81 16.59
C TYR A 240 1.96 -1.01 16.11
N SER A 241 1.77 0.16 15.50
CA SER A 241 2.90 0.96 15.02
C SER A 241 3.58 1.71 16.16
N ALA A 242 2.82 2.53 16.89
CA ALA A 242 3.37 3.36 17.96
C ALA A 242 3.84 2.53 19.16
N ALA A 243 3.03 1.54 19.60
CA ALA A 243 3.35 0.73 20.77
C ALA A 243 4.62 -0.12 20.62
N TYR A 244 4.93 -0.58 19.41
CA TYR A 244 6.09 -1.43 19.13
C TYR A 244 7.19 -0.72 18.34
N ASN A 245 7.02 0.58 18.05
CA ASN A 245 7.91 1.37 17.19
C ASN A 245 8.13 0.73 15.80
N ILE A 246 7.07 0.12 15.24
CA ILE A 246 7.10 -0.50 13.91
C ILE A 246 6.61 0.52 12.89
N PRO A 247 7.25 0.65 11.73
CA PRO A 247 6.81 1.55 10.68
C PRO A 247 5.39 1.25 10.19
N PHE A 248 4.67 2.31 9.81
CA PHE A 248 3.30 2.22 9.32
C PHE A 248 3.23 2.52 7.83
N ALA A 249 2.52 1.68 7.08
CA ALA A 249 2.11 1.94 5.71
C ALA A 249 0.62 1.61 5.55
N ILE A 250 -0.07 2.30 4.65
CA ILE A 250 -1.44 1.92 4.25
C ILE A 250 -1.29 0.76 3.27
N GLY A 251 -1.89 -0.38 3.58
CA GLY A 251 -1.70 -1.57 2.74
C GLY A 251 -2.47 -1.43 1.45
N GLU A 252 -3.75 -1.08 1.56
CA GLU A 252 -4.59 -0.69 0.43
C GLU A 252 -5.59 0.37 0.83
N THR A 253 -5.88 1.25 -0.13
CA THR A 253 -6.99 2.19 -0.02
C THR A 253 -7.43 2.64 -1.40
N GLY A 254 -8.65 3.13 -1.47
CA GLY A 254 -9.24 3.71 -2.66
C GLY A 254 -10.49 4.47 -2.24
N TRP A 255 -10.87 5.45 -3.04
CA TRP A 255 -12.13 6.15 -2.87
C TRP A 255 -12.77 6.36 -4.23
N ILE A 256 -13.99 5.89 -4.36
CA ILE A 256 -14.83 6.17 -5.51
C ILE A 256 -15.63 7.41 -5.15
N ALA A 257 -15.36 8.52 -5.85
CA ALA A 257 -16.20 9.69 -5.75
C ALA A 257 -17.63 9.34 -6.18
N PRO A 258 -18.68 9.81 -5.51
CA PRO A 258 -20.02 9.72 -6.06
C PRO A 258 -19.99 10.36 -7.46
N PHE A 259 -20.42 9.60 -8.48
CA PHE A 259 -20.52 10.10 -9.85
C PHE A 259 -21.42 11.34 -9.84
N HIS A 260 -20.83 12.53 -9.92
CA HIS A 260 -21.58 13.69 -10.35
C HIS A 260 -21.84 13.51 -11.83
N TYR A 261 -23.07 13.13 -12.18
CA TYR A 261 -23.58 13.34 -13.53
C TYR A 261 -23.59 14.84 -13.77
N SER A 262 -22.46 15.42 -14.23
CA SER A 262 -22.52 16.71 -14.88
C SER A 262 -23.34 16.52 -16.15
N GLN A 263 -24.56 17.03 -16.14
CA GLN A 263 -25.34 17.27 -17.35
C GLN A 263 -24.64 18.33 -18.22
N GLU A 264 -23.46 18.02 -18.75
CA GLU A 264 -22.76 18.85 -19.72
C GLU A 264 -22.48 18.06 -21.00
N TYR A 265 -23.45 17.28 -21.48
CA TYR A 265 -23.54 16.90 -22.89
C TYR A 265 -25.00 16.87 -23.35
N SER A 266 -25.63 18.05 -23.34
CA SER A 266 -26.83 18.34 -24.12
C SER A 266 -26.68 19.69 -24.81
N THR A 267 -25.58 19.89 -25.52
CA THR A 267 -25.60 20.79 -26.68
C THR A 267 -24.83 20.12 -27.81
N ASN A 268 -25.48 20.05 -28.97
CA ASN A 268 -24.99 19.58 -30.27
C ASN A 268 -25.08 18.07 -30.51
N TYR A 269 -26.19 17.62 -31.11
CA TYR A 269 -26.22 17.08 -32.47
C TYR A 269 -27.68 16.77 -32.89
N HIS A 270 -28.14 17.48 -33.94
CA HIS A 270 -29.32 17.34 -34.81
C HIS A 270 -30.72 17.08 -34.22
#